data_AF-A0A0N1G2X7-F1
#
_entry.id   AF-A0A0N1G2X7-F1
#
_cell.length_a   1.000
_cell.length_b   1.000
_cell.length_c   1.000
_cell.angle_alpha   90.00
_cell.angle_beta   90.00
_cell.angle_gamma   90.00
#
_symmetry.space_group_name_H-M   'P 1'
#
loop_
_entity.id
_entity.type
_entity.pdbx_description
1 polymer ?
#
loop_
_entity_poly.entity_id
_entity_poly.type
_entity_poly.pdbx_seq_one_letter_code
_entity_poly.pdbx_strand_id
1 'polypeptide(L)'
;MSTSTSGVSSAASITPVVVRLKLSLLRNGLRQSAGRRAAYITSVVVVLLFAALQLLGLIALRGNAHAASVTVLLIAVMALGWAVMPLFFPSGDETLDPTRLVMLPLRPHPLVRALLVASLVGIGPLFTLCLLVGSVISVAHGTAAYVTGVVAVPLALLVCVALARAVAAANIRLLSSRKGRDLAVLSGLVIAIGAQLVNFGAQRLGSAGGLSRLDPAADVLRWVPPGSAIGAVDSMSRGSYAMGVAQLVLSVAALVGLLALWSRHLTRLMTSPDGSTLQAGESAARERIPTGGLRRLLPPGRTGTVMERSLRYVWRDPKTKAAWVTSLAIGLIVPVFNAFQGTGSIYFACFAAGMLGIQMYNQFGQDTSAFWMVAMTIASPHDAYVELRGRALALLVITLPYATLVTVLTTAMLDDWSKLPEVLGLSFALLGAMLATGAWSSARFPYSIPQEGYKNVAPGQAGLAWIAIFGGMVSAALLTAPVITLTIWLNVTADGDRWSWLLLPLGAGYGALITAFGLRMAAPRTARRLPEILAAVSKG
;
A
#
# COMPACT_ATOMS: atom_id res chain seq x y z
N MET A 1 29.85 30.23 -52.48
CA MET A 1 28.46 30.10 -52.02
C MET A 1 28.20 28.61 -51.82
N SER A 2 28.46 28.12 -50.61
CA SER A 2 28.35 26.70 -50.25
C SER A 2 28.03 26.64 -48.77
N THR A 3 26.74 26.54 -48.48
CA THR A 3 26.18 26.39 -47.13
C THR A 3 26.38 24.96 -46.65
N SER A 4 27.38 24.74 -45.80
CA SER A 4 27.47 23.56 -44.95
C SER A 4 26.50 23.72 -43.78
N THR A 5 25.31 23.13 -43.90
CA THR A 5 24.40 22.87 -42.79
C THR A 5 25.06 21.91 -41.81
N SER A 6 25.56 22.44 -40.69
CA SER A 6 26.00 21.67 -39.54
C SER A 6 24.82 20.84 -39.00
N GLY A 7 25.00 19.53 -39.00
CA GLY A 7 24.00 18.55 -38.59
C GLY A 7 23.42 18.84 -37.20
N VAL A 8 22.10 18.77 -37.13
CA VAL A 8 21.34 18.70 -35.89
C VAL A 8 21.90 17.53 -35.07
N SER A 9 22.51 17.87 -33.92
CA SER A 9 22.94 16.90 -32.92
C SER A 9 21.80 15.92 -32.63
N SER A 10 22.04 14.63 -32.92
CA SER A 10 21.18 13.52 -32.56
C SER A 10 20.79 13.67 -31.09
N ALA A 11 19.50 13.91 -30.81
CA ALA A 11 18.97 14.06 -29.47
C ALA A 11 19.51 12.93 -28.57
N ALA A 12 20.44 13.29 -27.66
CA ALA A 12 21.08 12.33 -26.78
C ALA A 12 19.98 11.54 -26.05
N SER A 13 20.01 10.21 -26.18
CA SER A 13 18.99 9.37 -25.57
C SER A 13 18.96 9.63 -24.06
N ILE A 14 17.80 9.98 -23.52
CA ILE A 14 17.65 10.28 -22.09
C ILE A 14 17.74 9.02 -21.21
N THR A 15 17.54 7.84 -21.81
CA THR A 15 17.58 6.52 -21.15
C THR A 15 18.85 6.27 -20.34
N PRO A 16 20.08 6.36 -20.89
CA PRO A 16 21.31 6.18 -20.12
C PRO A 16 21.44 7.14 -18.94
N VAL A 17 20.99 8.39 -19.08
CA VAL A 17 21.04 9.39 -17.99
C VAL A 17 20.12 8.98 -16.85
N VAL A 18 18.88 8.58 -17.16
CA VAL A 18 17.88 8.13 -16.18
C VAL A 18 18.32 6.85 -15.47
N VAL A 19 18.90 5.89 -16.20
CA VAL A 19 19.46 4.67 -15.61
C VAL A 19 20.63 4.98 -14.68
N ARG A 20 21.56 5.86 -15.11
CA ARG A 20 22.68 6.28 -14.28
C ARG A 20 22.22 7.02 -13.02
N LEU A 21 21.18 7.84 -13.14
CA LEU A 21 20.56 8.50 -11.99
C LEU A 21 19.99 7.48 -11.01
N LYS A 22 19.25 6.47 -11.48
CA LYS A 22 18.71 5.40 -10.62
C LYS A 22 19.83 4.64 -9.90
N LEU A 23 20.89 4.25 -10.62
CA LEU A 23 22.04 3.57 -10.02
C LEU A 23 22.76 4.44 -8.98
N SER A 24 22.94 5.73 -9.28
CA SER A 24 23.53 6.69 -8.34
C SER A 24 22.68 6.88 -7.09
N LEU A 25 21.35 6.95 -7.22
CA LEU A 25 20.43 7.04 -6.08
C LEU A 25 20.46 5.79 -5.22
N LEU A 26 20.47 4.59 -5.82
CA LEU A 26 20.63 3.33 -5.10
C LEU A 26 21.97 3.28 -4.36
N ARG A 27 23.06 3.64 -5.04
CA ARG A 27 24.42 3.66 -4.45
C ARG A 27 24.53 4.66 -3.31
N ASN A 28 23.97 5.86 -3.47
CA ASN A 28 24.01 6.88 -2.42
C ASN A 28 23.09 6.53 -1.25
N GLY A 29 21.95 5.88 -1.50
CA GLY A 29 21.08 5.34 -0.45
C GLY A 29 21.79 4.35 0.48
N LEU A 30 22.69 3.53 -0.08
CA LEU A 30 23.51 2.57 0.69
C LEU A 30 24.65 3.23 1.48
N ARG A 31 25.06 4.45 1.12
CA ARG A 31 26.15 5.17 1.78
C ARG A 31 25.70 6.05 2.95
N GLN A 32 24.42 6.41 3.02
CA GLN A 32 23.91 7.37 4.00
C GLN A 32 23.73 6.80 5.43
N SER A 33 23.56 5.49 5.60
CA SER A 33 23.27 4.90 6.92
C SER A 33 23.61 3.41 6.97
N ALA A 34 24.33 2.98 8.02
CA ALA A 34 24.65 1.57 8.25
C ALA A 34 23.39 0.71 8.44
N GLY A 35 22.35 1.24 9.11
CA GLY A 35 21.06 0.57 9.27
C GLY A 35 20.28 0.43 7.96
N ARG A 36 20.32 1.45 7.09
CA ARG A 36 19.67 1.38 5.75
C ARG A 36 20.38 0.39 4.85
N ARG A 37 21.71 0.34 4.93
CA ARG A 37 22.53 -0.66 4.24
C ARG A 37 22.21 -2.07 4.73
N ALA A 38 22.15 -2.28 6.05
CA ALA A 38 21.79 -3.58 6.63
C ALA A 38 20.39 -4.03 6.19
N ALA A 39 19.38 -3.17 6.36
CA ALA A 39 18.01 -3.48 5.94
C ALA A 39 17.92 -3.80 4.44
N TYR A 40 18.56 -3.00 3.58
CA TYR A 40 18.58 -3.27 2.14
C TYR A 40 19.28 -4.59 1.80
N ILE A 41 20.45 -4.87 2.39
CA ILE A 41 21.18 -6.12 2.15
C ILE A 41 20.35 -7.31 2.64
N THR A 42 19.78 -7.23 3.84
CA THR A 42 18.90 -8.29 4.37
C THR A 42 17.69 -8.52 3.47
N SER A 43 17.01 -7.46 3.02
CA SER A 43 15.90 -7.59 2.08
C SER A 43 16.33 -8.21 0.75
N VAL A 44 17.48 -7.81 0.18
CA VAL A 44 18.03 -8.41 -1.03
C VAL A 44 18.31 -9.90 -0.82
N VAL A 45 18.99 -10.26 0.27
CA VAL A 45 19.33 -11.65 0.59
C VAL A 45 18.08 -12.49 0.76
N VAL A 46 17.11 -12.04 1.56
CA VAL A 46 15.85 -12.77 1.77
C VAL A 46 15.08 -12.95 0.46
N VAL A 47 14.95 -11.89 -0.35
CA VAL A 47 14.26 -11.99 -1.64
C VAL A 47 15.00 -12.93 -2.60
N LEU A 48 16.33 -12.87 -2.65
CA LEU A 48 17.13 -13.77 -3.49
C LEU A 48 17.07 -15.23 -3.02
N LEU A 49 17.09 -15.49 -1.71
CA LEU A 49 16.91 -16.82 -1.15
C LEU A 49 15.53 -17.38 -1.52
N PHE A 50 14.48 -16.57 -1.36
CA PHE A 50 13.13 -16.97 -1.76
C PHE A 50 13.02 -17.19 -3.27
N ALA A 51 13.66 -16.34 -4.09
CA ALA A 51 13.75 -16.51 -5.54
C ALA A 51 14.42 -17.84 -5.91
N ALA A 52 15.53 -18.16 -5.24
CA ALA A 52 16.31 -19.37 -5.48
C ALA A 52 15.52 -20.62 -5.10
N LEU A 53 14.83 -20.61 -3.94
CA LEU A 53 13.97 -21.72 -3.51
C LEU A 53 12.82 -21.96 -4.50
N GLN A 54 12.15 -20.89 -4.94
CA GLN A 54 11.07 -21.00 -5.93
C GLN A 54 11.58 -21.48 -7.29
N LEU A 55 12.74 -20.98 -7.73
CA LEU A 55 13.40 -21.44 -8.95
C LEU A 55 13.74 -22.93 -8.88
N LEU A 56 14.33 -23.38 -7.77
CA LEU A 56 14.64 -24.79 -7.54
C LEU A 56 13.36 -25.65 -7.52
N GLY A 57 12.29 -25.17 -6.88
CA GLY A 57 10.99 -25.83 -6.88
C GLY A 57 10.41 -25.98 -8.29
N LEU A 58 10.50 -24.95 -9.12
CA LEU A 58 10.07 -24.99 -10.53
C LEU A 58 10.93 -25.94 -11.37
N ILE A 59 12.24 -25.98 -11.14
CA ILE A 59 13.14 -26.93 -11.80
C ILE A 59 12.80 -28.37 -11.40
N ALA A 60 12.53 -28.61 -10.11
CA ALA A 60 12.13 -29.93 -9.60
C ALA A 60 10.76 -30.38 -10.14
N LEU A 61 9.90 -29.42 -10.53
CA LEU A 61 8.60 -29.70 -11.14
C LEU A 61 8.70 -30.16 -12.60
N ARG A 62 9.88 -30.05 -13.22
CA ARG A 62 10.09 -30.46 -14.61
C ARG A 62 9.79 -31.94 -14.80
N GLY A 63 9.01 -32.26 -15.84
CA GLY A 63 8.55 -33.63 -16.12
C GLY A 63 7.28 -34.03 -15.36
N ASN A 64 6.75 -33.18 -14.48
CA ASN A 64 5.43 -33.38 -13.89
C ASN A 64 4.32 -32.98 -14.87
N ALA A 65 3.24 -33.77 -14.95
CA ALA A 65 2.10 -33.50 -15.83
C ALA A 65 1.41 -32.15 -15.56
N HIS A 66 1.56 -31.58 -14.36
CA HIS A 66 0.88 -30.36 -13.93
C HIS A 66 1.82 -29.15 -13.84
N ALA A 67 3.03 -29.26 -14.41
CA ALA A 67 4.02 -28.19 -14.39
C ALA A 67 3.47 -26.91 -15.02
N ALA A 68 2.74 -27.02 -16.14
CA ALA A 68 2.12 -25.87 -16.80
C ALA A 68 1.10 -25.16 -15.90
N SER A 69 0.25 -25.92 -15.20
CA SER A 69 -0.83 -25.38 -14.37
C SER A 69 -0.30 -24.59 -13.17
N VAL A 70 0.69 -25.14 -12.47
CA VAL A 70 1.35 -24.46 -11.35
C VAL A 70 2.05 -23.19 -11.81
N THR A 71 2.73 -23.27 -12.95
CA THR A 71 3.54 -22.18 -13.49
C THR A 71 2.67 -21.00 -13.95
N VAL A 72 1.58 -21.28 -14.68
CA VAL A 72 0.62 -20.27 -15.13
C VAL A 72 -0.07 -19.58 -13.95
N LEU A 73 -0.46 -20.34 -12.92
CA LEU A 73 -1.07 -19.77 -11.71
C LEU A 73 -0.08 -18.88 -10.93
N LEU A 74 1.16 -19.34 -10.75
CA LEU A 74 2.22 -18.58 -10.11
C LEU A 74 2.45 -17.23 -10.80
N ILE A 75 2.48 -17.23 -12.14
CA ILE A 75 2.66 -16.00 -12.94
C ILE A 75 1.45 -15.07 -12.81
N ALA A 76 0.23 -15.60 -12.75
CA ALA A 76 -0.96 -14.77 -12.55
C ALA A 76 -0.95 -14.10 -11.16
N VAL A 77 -0.61 -14.84 -10.12
CA VAL A 77 -0.42 -14.28 -8.76
C VAL A 77 0.69 -13.23 -8.75
N MET A 78 1.80 -13.49 -9.43
CA MET A 78 2.91 -12.55 -9.58
C MET A 78 2.48 -11.26 -10.26
N ALA A 79 1.77 -11.36 -11.40
CA ALA A 79 1.28 -10.23 -12.18
C ALA A 79 0.30 -9.39 -11.37
N LEU A 80 -0.55 -10.05 -10.59
CA LEU A 80 -1.46 -9.38 -9.67
C LEU A 80 -0.70 -8.63 -8.58
N GLY A 81 0.34 -9.24 -8.00
CA GLY A 81 1.24 -8.57 -7.06
C GLY A 81 1.85 -7.29 -7.65
N TRP A 82 2.27 -7.32 -8.91
CA TRP A 82 2.78 -6.15 -9.64
C TRP A 82 1.71 -5.07 -9.92
N ALA A 83 0.46 -5.46 -10.18
CA ALA A 83 -0.65 -4.52 -10.33
C ALA A 83 -1.03 -3.86 -9.00
N VAL A 84 -0.97 -4.63 -7.91
CA VAL A 84 -1.43 -4.23 -6.58
C VAL A 84 -0.42 -3.35 -5.84
N MET A 85 0.87 -3.69 -5.92
CA MET A 85 1.94 -3.01 -5.17
C MET A 85 1.88 -1.47 -5.28
N PRO A 86 1.72 -0.88 -6.48
CA PRO A 86 1.65 0.57 -6.64
C PRO A 86 0.39 1.24 -6.07
N LEU A 87 -0.67 0.47 -5.78
CA LEU A 87 -1.89 0.98 -5.15
C LEU A 87 -1.66 1.27 -3.67
N PHE A 88 -0.94 0.39 -2.96
CA PHE A 88 -0.63 0.52 -1.54
C PHE A 88 0.63 1.33 -1.26
N PHE A 89 1.61 1.24 -2.17
CA PHE A 89 2.86 1.96 -2.07
C PHE A 89 3.05 2.84 -3.33
N PRO A 90 2.27 3.94 -3.47
CA PRO A 90 2.45 4.89 -4.57
C PRO A 90 3.89 5.42 -4.66
N SER A 91 4.61 5.41 -3.54
CA SER A 91 5.99 5.84 -3.37
C SER A 91 7.04 4.72 -3.49
N GLY A 92 6.65 3.49 -3.88
CA GLY A 92 7.50 2.29 -3.79
C GLY A 92 8.76 2.30 -4.67
N ASP A 93 8.75 3.03 -5.79
CA ASP A 93 9.99 3.32 -6.54
C ASP A 93 10.42 4.77 -6.29
N GLU A 94 11.00 5.00 -5.11
CA GLU A 94 11.53 6.30 -4.64
C GLU A 94 12.56 6.92 -5.60
N THR A 95 13.08 6.15 -6.57
CA THR A 95 14.23 6.55 -7.39
C THR A 95 13.89 7.45 -8.58
N LEU A 96 12.69 7.34 -9.16
CA LEU A 96 12.32 8.11 -10.37
C LEU A 96 10.83 8.49 -10.35
N ASP A 97 10.55 9.63 -9.73
CA ASP A 97 9.21 10.24 -9.72
C ASP A 97 8.97 10.96 -11.07
N PRO A 98 8.05 10.49 -11.93
CA PRO A 98 7.78 11.10 -13.22
C PRO A 98 7.35 12.56 -13.09
N THR A 99 6.68 12.92 -11.99
CA THR A 99 6.18 14.27 -11.70
C THR A 99 7.34 15.29 -11.57
N ARG A 100 8.50 14.85 -11.08
CA ARG A 100 9.71 15.70 -10.98
C ARG A 100 10.42 15.90 -12.31
N LEU A 101 10.21 14.98 -13.25
CA LEU A 101 10.77 15.06 -14.60
C LEU A 101 9.88 15.90 -15.54
N VAL A 102 8.67 16.28 -15.11
CA VAL A 102 7.75 17.15 -15.87
C VAL A 102 8.25 18.59 -15.94
N MET A 103 9.02 19.06 -14.96
CA MET A 103 9.67 20.38 -15.01
C MET A 103 10.75 20.47 -16.10
N LEU A 104 11.20 19.34 -16.64
CA LEU A 104 12.13 19.29 -17.75
C LEU A 104 11.33 19.18 -19.07
N PRO A 105 11.77 19.83 -20.17
CA PRO A 105 11.09 19.81 -21.46
C PRO A 105 11.28 18.44 -22.17
N LEU A 106 10.78 17.36 -21.56
CA LEU A 106 10.90 15.99 -22.03
C LEU A 106 9.65 15.55 -22.78
N ARG A 107 9.85 14.92 -23.92
CA ARG A 107 8.74 14.30 -24.67
C ARG A 107 8.24 13.04 -23.93
N PRO A 108 6.91 12.80 -23.86
CA PRO A 108 6.34 11.66 -23.11
C PRO A 108 6.85 10.28 -23.57
N HIS A 109 7.01 10.07 -24.88
CA HIS A 109 7.42 8.77 -25.42
C HIS A 109 8.86 8.35 -25.03
N PRO A 110 9.90 9.20 -25.22
CA PRO A 110 11.22 8.93 -24.68
C PRO A 110 11.23 8.71 -23.16
N LEU A 111 10.41 9.46 -22.42
CA LEU A 111 10.34 9.36 -20.96
C LEU A 111 9.78 8.01 -20.51
N VAL A 112 8.72 7.53 -21.15
CA VAL A 112 8.17 6.17 -20.92
C VAL A 112 9.23 5.10 -21.16
N ARG A 113 10.00 5.19 -22.25
CA ARG A 113 11.10 4.24 -22.53
C ARG A 113 12.20 4.30 -21.47
N ALA A 114 12.61 5.50 -21.08
CA ALA A 114 13.65 5.69 -20.08
C ALA A 114 13.23 5.16 -18.70
N LEU A 115 11.99 5.44 -18.30
CA LEU A 115 11.40 4.93 -17.06
C LEU A 115 11.21 3.41 -17.10
N LEU A 116 10.80 2.83 -18.23
CA LEU A 116 10.67 1.39 -18.40
C LEU A 116 12.02 0.68 -18.21
N VAL A 117 13.06 1.16 -18.89
CA VAL A 117 14.41 0.59 -18.79
C VAL A 117 14.96 0.76 -17.38
N ALA A 118 14.77 1.93 -16.76
CA ALA A 118 15.16 2.11 -15.37
C ALA A 118 14.37 1.21 -14.41
N SER A 119 13.09 0.92 -14.70
CA SER A 119 12.27 0.02 -13.88
C SER A 119 12.77 -1.41 -13.89
N LEU A 120 13.44 -1.86 -14.95
CA LEU A 120 14.05 -3.19 -15.04
C LEU A 120 15.27 -3.34 -14.11
N VAL A 121 15.87 -2.22 -13.69
CA VAL A 121 16.98 -2.23 -12.74
C VAL A 121 16.42 -2.23 -11.32
N GLY A 122 16.35 -3.39 -10.68
CA GLY A 122 15.89 -3.51 -9.30
C GLY A 122 15.71 -4.96 -8.84
N ILE A 123 15.40 -5.12 -7.54
CA ILE A 123 15.20 -6.42 -6.91
C ILE A 123 13.94 -7.11 -7.44
N GLY A 124 12.84 -6.36 -7.61
CA GLY A 124 11.56 -6.89 -8.11
C GLY A 124 11.64 -7.52 -9.51
N PRO A 125 12.19 -6.82 -10.53
CA PRO A 125 12.42 -7.40 -11.84
C PRO A 125 13.35 -8.61 -11.84
N LEU A 126 14.39 -8.61 -10.99
CA LEU A 126 15.31 -9.74 -10.85
C LEU A 126 14.58 -10.97 -10.28
N PHE A 127 13.78 -10.80 -9.23
CA PHE A 127 12.92 -11.85 -8.67
C PHE A 127 11.95 -12.41 -9.72
N THR A 128 11.27 -11.52 -10.46
CA THR A 128 10.33 -11.89 -11.52
C THR A 128 11.04 -12.64 -12.65
N LEU A 129 12.26 -12.22 -13.02
CA LEU A 129 13.08 -12.91 -14.01
C LEU A 129 13.43 -14.33 -13.56
N CYS A 130 13.86 -14.53 -12.31
CA CYS A 130 14.16 -15.87 -11.77
C CYS A 130 12.93 -16.79 -11.88
N LEU A 131 11.76 -16.29 -11.50
CA LEU A 131 10.51 -17.05 -11.60
C LEU A 131 10.14 -17.38 -13.04
N LEU A 132 10.22 -16.42 -13.97
CA LEU A 132 9.92 -16.63 -15.39
C LEU A 132 10.90 -17.61 -16.05
N VAL A 133 12.19 -17.56 -15.70
CA VAL A 133 13.19 -18.51 -16.17
C VAL A 133 12.90 -19.91 -15.62
N GLY A 134 12.64 -20.04 -14.32
CA GLY A 134 12.24 -21.31 -13.71
C GLY A 134 10.96 -21.87 -14.35
N SER A 135 10.02 -20.99 -14.67
CA SER A 135 8.78 -21.30 -15.36
C SER A 135 9.03 -21.88 -16.75
N VAL A 136 9.90 -21.26 -17.55
CA VAL A 136 10.27 -21.82 -18.86
C VAL A 136 10.97 -23.16 -18.72
N ILE A 137 11.89 -23.30 -17.75
CA ILE A 137 12.62 -24.56 -17.54
C ILE A 137 11.68 -25.71 -17.15
N SER A 138 10.61 -25.43 -16.40
CA SER A 138 9.65 -26.44 -15.97
C SER A 138 8.80 -26.98 -17.12
N VAL A 139 8.40 -26.12 -18.08
CA VAL A 139 7.48 -26.50 -19.18
C VAL A 139 8.14 -26.75 -20.53
N ALA A 140 9.34 -26.21 -20.80
CA ALA A 140 9.95 -26.31 -22.13
C ALA A 140 10.56 -27.68 -22.42
N HIS A 141 10.03 -28.35 -23.44
CA HIS A 141 10.61 -29.55 -24.04
C HIS A 141 10.77 -29.33 -25.56
N GLY A 142 11.99 -29.58 -26.07
CA GLY A 142 12.33 -29.39 -27.47
C GLY A 142 12.81 -27.97 -27.84
N THR A 143 13.47 -27.85 -28.99
CA THR A 143 14.14 -26.62 -29.45
C THR A 143 13.17 -25.46 -29.66
N ALA A 144 12.00 -25.72 -30.25
CA ALA A 144 10.97 -24.70 -30.49
C ALA A 144 10.44 -24.07 -29.18
N ALA A 145 10.30 -24.87 -28.12
CA ALA A 145 9.88 -24.38 -26.81
C ALA A 145 10.96 -23.49 -26.16
N TYR A 146 12.23 -23.87 -26.26
CA TYR A 146 13.34 -23.05 -25.75
C TYR A 146 13.49 -21.72 -26.50
N VAL A 147 13.42 -21.74 -27.83
CA VAL A 147 13.44 -20.52 -28.66
C VAL A 147 12.29 -19.60 -28.28
N THR A 148 11.09 -20.17 -28.09
CA THR A 148 9.92 -19.42 -27.62
C THR A 148 10.13 -18.87 -26.22
N GLY A 149 10.74 -19.64 -25.32
CA GLY A 149 11.08 -19.24 -23.96
C GLY A 149 11.99 -18.00 -23.90
N VAL A 150 12.98 -17.92 -24.79
CA VAL A 150 13.88 -16.76 -24.91
C VAL A 150 13.11 -15.47 -25.24
N VAL A 151 12.01 -15.56 -25.99
CA VAL A 151 11.14 -14.42 -26.32
C VAL A 151 10.08 -14.18 -25.24
N ALA A 152 9.52 -15.25 -24.68
CA ALA A 152 8.44 -15.21 -23.70
C ALA A 152 8.86 -14.57 -22.37
N VAL A 153 10.07 -14.88 -21.88
CA VAL A 153 10.59 -14.34 -20.61
C VAL A 153 10.68 -12.81 -20.61
N PRO A 154 11.40 -12.16 -21.55
CA PRO A 154 11.47 -10.69 -21.58
C PRO A 154 10.10 -10.07 -21.85
N LEU A 155 9.26 -10.69 -22.69
CA LEU A 155 7.91 -10.20 -22.96
C LEU A 155 7.04 -10.19 -21.70
N ALA A 156 7.00 -11.31 -20.96
CA ALA A 156 6.27 -11.42 -19.71
C ALA A 156 6.76 -10.42 -18.65
N LEU A 157 8.09 -10.27 -18.52
CA LEU A 157 8.69 -9.31 -17.61
C LEU A 157 8.28 -7.86 -17.96
N LEU A 158 8.32 -7.50 -19.25
CA LEU A 158 7.91 -6.19 -19.72
C LEU A 158 6.43 -5.94 -19.48
N VAL A 159 5.57 -6.94 -19.66
CA VAL A 159 4.13 -6.86 -19.34
C VAL A 159 3.93 -6.58 -17.84
N CYS A 160 4.60 -7.31 -16.94
CA CYS A 160 4.52 -7.07 -15.49
C CYS A 160 4.94 -5.63 -15.12
N VAL A 161 6.07 -5.18 -15.65
CA VAL A 161 6.61 -3.85 -15.34
C VAL A 161 5.73 -2.74 -15.93
N ALA A 162 5.27 -2.91 -17.17
CA ALA A 162 4.36 -1.96 -17.81
C ALA A 162 3.01 -1.89 -17.09
N LEU A 163 2.49 -3.04 -16.62
CA LEU A 163 1.27 -3.11 -15.82
C LEU A 163 1.41 -2.30 -14.53
N ALA A 164 2.49 -2.54 -13.78
CA ALA A 164 2.75 -1.81 -12.55
C ALA A 164 2.86 -0.30 -12.77
N ARG A 165 3.53 0.14 -13.84
CA ARG A 165 3.67 1.56 -14.18
C ARG A 165 2.37 2.19 -14.66
N ALA A 166 1.58 1.48 -15.47
CA ALA A 166 0.26 1.92 -15.90
C ALA A 166 -0.68 2.10 -14.71
N VAL A 167 -0.68 1.14 -13.78
CA VAL A 167 -1.48 1.22 -12.54
C VAL A 167 -0.98 2.34 -11.63
N ALA A 168 0.33 2.51 -11.45
CA ALA A 168 0.90 3.62 -10.67
C ALA A 168 0.47 5.00 -11.23
N ALA A 169 0.54 5.17 -12.55
CA ALA A 169 0.15 6.42 -13.22
C ALA A 169 -1.37 6.66 -13.12
N ALA A 170 -2.18 5.61 -13.23
CA ALA A 170 -3.63 5.69 -13.03
C ALA A 170 -3.98 6.03 -11.58
N ASN A 171 -3.24 5.46 -10.61
CA ASN A 171 -3.42 5.69 -9.18
C ASN A 171 -3.20 7.16 -8.81
N ILE A 172 -2.08 7.73 -9.26
CA ILE A 172 -1.75 9.17 -9.10
C ILE A 172 -2.91 10.06 -9.58
N ARG A 173 -3.47 9.75 -10.75
CA ARG A 173 -4.60 10.50 -11.33
C ARG A 173 -5.89 10.35 -10.52
N LEU A 174 -6.22 9.14 -10.07
CA LEU A 174 -7.42 8.89 -9.28
C LEU A 174 -7.37 9.58 -7.90
N LEU A 175 -6.17 9.66 -7.32
CA LEU A 175 -5.89 10.39 -6.08
C LEU A 175 -6.00 11.91 -6.25
N SER A 176 -5.62 12.45 -7.42
CA SER A 176 -5.81 13.88 -7.75
C SER A 176 -7.27 14.27 -8.06
N SER A 177 -8.12 13.28 -8.36
CA SER A 177 -9.51 13.50 -8.77
C SER A 177 -10.46 13.37 -7.59
N ARG A 178 -11.65 13.99 -7.67
CA ARG A 178 -12.71 13.89 -6.65
C ARG A 178 -13.26 12.46 -6.45
N LYS A 179 -12.75 11.46 -7.17
CA LYS A 179 -13.21 10.06 -7.20
C LYS A 179 -12.30 9.08 -6.44
N GLY A 180 -11.65 9.52 -5.38
CA GLY A 180 -10.80 8.65 -4.53
C GLY A 180 -11.52 7.41 -3.96
N ARG A 181 -12.86 7.40 -3.89
CA ARG A 181 -13.69 6.25 -3.49
C ARG A 181 -13.51 5.05 -4.42
N ASP A 182 -13.40 5.27 -5.72
CA ASP A 182 -13.36 4.18 -6.72
C ASP A 182 -12.02 3.42 -6.63
N LEU A 183 -10.96 4.08 -6.17
CA LEU A 183 -9.64 3.49 -5.95
C LEU A 183 -9.61 2.53 -4.77
N ALA A 184 -10.29 2.90 -3.68
CA ALA A 184 -10.43 2.10 -2.48
C ALA A 184 -11.12 0.76 -2.79
N VAL A 185 -12.21 0.83 -3.55
CA VAL A 185 -12.97 -0.33 -4.02
C VAL A 185 -12.13 -1.18 -4.98
N LEU A 186 -11.45 -0.56 -5.94
CA LEU A 186 -10.60 -1.26 -6.90
C LEU A 186 -9.44 -1.98 -6.20
N SER A 187 -8.72 -1.29 -5.32
CA SER A 187 -7.60 -1.87 -4.55
C SER A 187 -8.07 -3.07 -3.72
N GLY A 188 -9.24 -2.95 -3.09
CA GLY A 188 -9.83 -4.04 -2.35
C GLY A 188 -10.23 -5.23 -3.18
N LEU A 189 -10.89 -4.99 -4.31
CA LEU A 189 -11.29 -6.04 -5.24
C LEU A 189 -10.06 -6.82 -5.77
N VAL A 190 -8.96 -6.12 -6.05
CA VAL A 190 -7.74 -6.77 -6.53
C VAL A 190 -7.06 -7.57 -5.41
N ILE A 191 -7.05 -7.08 -4.15
CA ILE A 191 -6.61 -7.90 -3.00
C ILE A 191 -7.47 -9.15 -2.88
N ALA A 192 -8.80 -8.99 -2.95
CA ALA A 192 -9.75 -10.08 -2.83
C ALA A 192 -9.46 -11.18 -3.86
N ILE A 193 -9.31 -10.80 -5.13
CA ILE A 193 -8.97 -11.73 -6.21
C ILE A 193 -7.60 -12.40 -5.96
N GLY A 194 -6.62 -11.66 -5.45
CA GLY A 194 -5.28 -12.20 -5.18
C GLY A 194 -5.21 -13.16 -4.03
N ALA A 195 -5.85 -12.80 -2.92
CA ALA A 195 -6.03 -13.68 -1.78
C ALA A 195 -6.80 -14.94 -2.21
N GLN A 196 -7.82 -14.82 -3.05
CA GLN A 196 -8.54 -15.98 -3.59
C GLN A 196 -7.64 -16.88 -4.43
N LEU A 197 -6.82 -16.33 -5.32
CA LEU A 197 -5.91 -17.13 -6.16
C LEU A 197 -4.83 -17.83 -5.32
N VAL A 198 -4.28 -17.16 -4.30
CA VAL A 198 -3.29 -17.73 -3.39
C VAL A 198 -3.91 -18.79 -2.49
N ASN A 199 -5.07 -18.51 -1.90
CA ASN A 199 -5.81 -19.44 -1.04
C ASN A 199 -6.25 -20.68 -1.84
N PHE A 200 -6.82 -20.48 -3.03
CA PHE A 200 -7.14 -21.56 -3.96
C PHE A 200 -5.91 -22.41 -4.30
N GLY A 201 -4.78 -21.77 -4.64
CA GLY A 201 -3.52 -22.48 -4.89
C GLY A 201 -3.07 -23.31 -3.69
N ALA A 202 -3.09 -22.73 -2.50
CA ALA A 202 -2.65 -23.37 -1.25
C ALA A 202 -3.55 -24.54 -0.81
N GLN A 203 -4.88 -24.34 -0.82
CA GLN A 203 -5.87 -25.38 -0.47
C GLN A 203 -5.80 -26.56 -1.43
N ARG A 204 -5.61 -26.29 -2.73
CA ARG A 204 -5.49 -27.33 -3.73
C ARG A 204 -4.14 -28.05 -3.60
N LEU A 205 -3.01 -27.36 -3.44
CA LEU A 205 -1.70 -28.00 -3.24
C LEU A 205 -1.65 -28.93 -2.01
N GLY A 206 -2.34 -28.59 -0.92
CA GLY A 206 -2.37 -29.38 0.32
C GLY A 206 -3.27 -30.61 0.29
N SER A 207 -4.07 -30.81 -0.76
CA SER A 207 -5.01 -31.93 -0.88
C SER A 207 -4.39 -33.10 -1.67
N ALA A 208 -4.68 -34.36 -1.30
CA ALA A 208 -4.33 -35.51 -2.14
C ALA A 208 -4.97 -35.38 -3.55
N GLY A 209 -4.16 -35.45 -4.62
CA GLY A 209 -4.60 -35.16 -5.99
C GLY A 209 -4.79 -33.67 -6.31
N GLY A 210 -4.21 -32.79 -5.50
CA GLY A 210 -4.38 -31.33 -5.57
C GLY A 210 -4.03 -30.65 -6.89
N LEU A 211 -3.00 -31.17 -7.58
CA LEU A 211 -2.44 -30.58 -8.78
C LEU A 211 -3.40 -30.65 -9.98
N SER A 212 -4.16 -31.75 -10.14
CA SER A 212 -5.12 -31.92 -11.24
C SER A 212 -6.33 -30.98 -11.14
N ARG A 213 -6.60 -30.45 -9.94
CA ARG A 213 -7.68 -29.49 -9.71
C ARG A 213 -7.29 -28.06 -10.12
N LEU A 214 -6.02 -27.81 -10.47
CA LEU A 214 -5.54 -26.51 -10.94
C LEU A 214 -5.71 -26.34 -12.46
N ASP A 215 -5.88 -27.44 -13.20
CA ASP A 215 -5.90 -27.46 -14.67
C ASP A 215 -7.01 -26.57 -15.26
N PRO A 216 -8.27 -26.55 -14.77
CA PRO A 216 -9.32 -25.70 -15.34
C PRO A 216 -9.03 -24.20 -15.19
N ALA A 217 -8.44 -23.81 -14.06
CA ALA A 217 -8.07 -22.41 -13.82
C ALA A 217 -6.88 -22.01 -14.71
N ALA A 218 -5.90 -22.92 -14.87
CA ALA A 218 -4.75 -22.70 -15.74
C ALA A 218 -5.14 -22.60 -17.23
N ASP A 219 -6.14 -23.37 -17.68
CA ASP A 219 -6.64 -23.32 -19.05
C ASP A 219 -7.24 -21.96 -19.44
N VAL A 220 -7.80 -21.24 -18.45
CA VAL A 220 -8.28 -19.86 -18.64
C VAL A 220 -7.12 -18.87 -18.48
N LEU A 221 -6.32 -19.00 -17.41
CA LEU A 221 -5.23 -18.06 -17.12
C LEU A 221 -4.10 -18.08 -18.15
N ARG A 222 -3.90 -19.17 -18.90
CA ARG A 222 -2.94 -19.22 -20.01
C ARG A 222 -3.32 -18.31 -21.18
N TRP A 223 -4.51 -17.71 -21.16
CA TRP A 223 -4.91 -16.67 -22.10
C TRP A 223 -4.83 -15.26 -21.50
N VAL A 224 -4.47 -15.13 -20.23
CA VAL A 224 -4.36 -13.83 -19.56
C VAL A 224 -2.88 -13.42 -19.50
N PRO A 225 -2.46 -12.32 -20.15
CA PRO A 225 -1.09 -11.82 -20.05
C PRO A 225 -0.76 -11.40 -18.60
N PRO A 226 0.43 -11.72 -18.07
CA PRO A 226 1.59 -12.33 -18.72
C PRO A 226 1.60 -13.88 -18.78
N GLY A 227 0.61 -14.56 -18.18
CA GLY A 227 0.49 -16.02 -18.18
C GLY A 227 0.46 -16.63 -19.60
N SER A 228 -0.08 -15.91 -20.58
CA SER A 228 -0.06 -16.29 -22.00
C SER A 228 1.34 -16.43 -22.60
N ALA A 229 2.33 -15.66 -22.16
CA ALA A 229 3.68 -15.79 -22.70
C ALA A 229 4.32 -17.14 -22.33
N ILE A 230 4.09 -17.61 -21.10
CA ILE A 230 4.58 -18.91 -20.64
C ILE A 230 3.68 -20.05 -21.12
N GLY A 231 2.36 -19.81 -21.24
CA GLY A 231 1.44 -20.72 -21.91
C GLY A 231 1.87 -21.02 -23.36
N ALA A 232 2.45 -20.05 -24.06
CA ALA A 232 2.99 -20.26 -25.40
C ALA A 232 4.16 -21.27 -25.42
N VAL A 233 5.05 -21.22 -24.42
CA VAL A 233 6.18 -22.15 -24.30
C VAL A 233 5.68 -23.58 -24.13
N ASP A 234 4.66 -23.78 -23.30
CA ASP A 234 4.01 -25.07 -23.10
C ASP A 234 3.29 -25.56 -24.39
N SER A 235 2.53 -24.68 -25.05
CA SER A 235 1.87 -25.01 -26.33
C SER A 235 2.87 -25.43 -27.42
N MET A 236 4.02 -24.77 -27.49
CA MET A 236 5.12 -25.12 -28.42
C MET A 236 5.79 -26.45 -28.02
N SER A 237 5.92 -26.71 -26.72
CA SER A 237 6.42 -27.98 -26.19
C SER A 237 5.52 -29.16 -26.54
N ARG A 238 4.21 -28.91 -26.68
CA ARG A 238 3.19 -29.91 -27.09
C ARG A 238 2.99 -29.99 -28.61
N GLY A 239 3.78 -29.28 -29.41
CA GLY A 239 3.68 -29.27 -30.88
C GLY A 239 2.53 -28.43 -31.44
N SER A 240 1.80 -27.69 -30.60
CA SER A 240 0.68 -26.83 -31.01
C SER A 240 1.15 -25.42 -31.38
N TYR A 241 1.88 -25.31 -32.50
CA TYR A 241 2.54 -24.07 -32.90
C TYR A 241 1.59 -22.88 -33.10
N ALA A 242 0.42 -23.11 -33.72
CA ALA A 242 -0.58 -22.05 -33.93
C ALA A 242 -1.09 -21.45 -32.61
N MET A 243 -1.31 -22.31 -31.61
CA MET A 243 -1.74 -21.89 -30.26
C MET A 243 -0.64 -21.07 -29.57
N GLY A 244 0.61 -21.53 -29.64
CA GLY A 244 1.75 -20.81 -29.08
C GLY A 244 1.95 -19.43 -29.71
N VAL A 245 1.80 -19.31 -31.02
CA VAL A 245 1.87 -18.00 -31.70
C VAL A 245 0.73 -17.09 -31.24
N ALA A 246 -0.51 -17.59 -31.16
CA ALA A 246 -1.65 -16.79 -30.72
C ALA A 246 -1.45 -16.23 -29.30
N GLN A 247 -0.92 -17.04 -28.38
CA GLN A 247 -0.63 -16.64 -27.00
C GLN A 247 0.52 -15.62 -26.89
N LEU A 248 1.55 -15.71 -27.75
CA LEU A 248 2.58 -14.69 -27.85
C LEU A 248 2.02 -13.37 -28.39
N VAL A 249 1.24 -13.43 -29.47
CA VAL A 249 0.60 -12.24 -30.07
C VAL A 249 -0.27 -11.52 -29.05
N LEU A 250 -1.03 -12.26 -28.25
CA LEU A 250 -1.85 -11.71 -27.17
C LEU A 250 -1.01 -10.97 -26.11
N SER A 251 0.13 -11.55 -25.74
CA SER A 251 1.08 -10.96 -24.80
C SER A 251 1.72 -9.67 -25.35
N VAL A 252 2.07 -9.65 -26.65
CA VAL A 252 2.56 -8.45 -27.34
C VAL A 252 1.47 -7.37 -27.40
N ALA A 253 0.24 -7.74 -27.76
CA ALA A 253 -0.89 -6.81 -27.83
C ALA A 253 -1.16 -6.15 -26.45
N ALA A 254 -1.13 -6.94 -25.37
CA ALA A 254 -1.28 -6.42 -24.02
C ALA A 254 -0.14 -5.48 -23.62
N LEU A 255 1.12 -5.79 -23.95
CA LEU A 255 2.24 -4.90 -23.70
C LEU A 255 2.06 -3.55 -24.43
N VAL A 256 1.71 -3.59 -25.71
CA VAL A 256 1.47 -2.37 -26.51
C VAL A 256 0.31 -1.56 -25.93
N GLY A 257 -0.78 -2.22 -25.54
CA GLY A 257 -1.94 -1.58 -24.90
C GLY A 257 -1.59 -0.90 -23.57
N LEU A 258 -0.82 -1.58 -22.72
CA LEU A 258 -0.36 -1.04 -21.42
C LEU A 258 0.58 0.16 -21.61
N LEU A 259 1.52 0.09 -22.54
CA LEU A 259 2.42 1.21 -22.87
C LEU A 259 1.64 2.40 -23.45
N ALA A 260 0.64 2.15 -24.30
CA ALA A 260 -0.23 3.18 -24.84
C ALA A 260 -1.05 3.85 -23.72
N LEU A 261 -1.65 3.06 -22.82
CA LEU A 261 -2.40 3.56 -21.68
C LEU A 261 -1.53 4.40 -20.75
N TRP A 262 -0.34 3.91 -20.42
CA TRP A 262 0.62 4.64 -19.58
C TRP A 262 1.06 5.95 -20.25
N SER A 263 1.39 5.94 -21.54
CA SER A 263 1.77 7.15 -22.27
C SER A 263 0.64 8.20 -22.29
N ARG A 264 -0.62 7.78 -22.45
CA ARG A 264 -1.80 8.65 -22.39
C ARG A 264 -1.99 9.25 -21.01
N HIS A 265 -1.85 8.44 -19.95
CA HIS A 265 -1.94 8.94 -18.57
C HIS A 265 -0.82 9.93 -18.25
N LEU A 266 0.42 9.63 -18.65
CA LEU A 266 1.56 10.49 -18.43
C LEU A 266 1.42 11.82 -19.19
N THR A 267 1.02 11.77 -20.47
CA THR A 267 0.78 12.99 -21.26
C THR A 267 -0.28 13.86 -20.60
N ARG A 268 -1.40 13.27 -20.16
CA ARG A 268 -2.44 14.03 -19.45
C ARG A 268 -1.98 14.58 -18.11
N LEU A 269 -1.12 13.87 -17.37
CA LEU A 269 -0.52 14.39 -16.13
C LEU A 269 0.43 15.56 -16.39
N MET A 270 1.15 15.54 -17.52
CA MET A 270 2.07 16.62 -17.91
C MET A 270 1.37 17.84 -18.50
N THR A 271 0.18 17.66 -19.09
CA THR A 271 -0.56 18.75 -19.76
C THR A 271 -1.78 19.25 -18.99
N SER A 272 -2.24 18.55 -17.95
CA SER A 272 -3.34 19.03 -17.11
C SER A 272 -2.78 19.91 -16.00
N PRO A 273 -3.38 21.09 -15.73
CA PRO A 273 -3.02 21.89 -14.56
C PRO A 273 -3.19 21.05 -13.29
N ASP A 274 -2.21 21.11 -12.38
CA ASP A 274 -2.38 20.58 -11.04
C ASP A 274 -3.62 21.22 -10.43
N GLY A 275 -4.61 20.41 -10.06
CA GLY A 275 -5.85 20.89 -9.46
C GLY A 275 -5.64 21.62 -8.12
N SER A 276 -4.43 21.56 -7.56
CA SER A 276 -3.99 22.34 -6.39
C SER A 276 -3.41 23.72 -6.74
N THR A 277 -2.94 23.93 -7.98
CA THR A 277 -2.33 25.19 -8.44
C THR A 277 -3.30 26.04 -9.25
N LEU A 278 -4.44 25.49 -9.68
CA LEU A 278 -5.58 26.33 -10.01
C LEU A 278 -5.91 27.13 -8.75
N GLN A 279 -5.52 28.41 -8.76
CA GLN A 279 -6.14 29.41 -7.91
C GLN A 279 -7.63 29.12 -7.98
N ALA A 280 -8.27 28.98 -6.82
CA ALA A 280 -9.71 29.02 -6.76
C ALA A 280 -10.11 30.33 -7.44
N GLY A 281 -10.41 30.27 -8.75
CA GLY A 281 -10.86 31.42 -9.51
C GLY A 281 -11.99 31.99 -8.69
N GLU A 282 -11.85 33.29 -8.36
CA GLU A 282 -12.73 34.05 -7.47
C GLU A 282 -14.16 33.58 -7.67
N SER A 283 -14.57 32.62 -6.85
CA SER A 283 -15.92 32.10 -6.92
C SER A 283 -16.72 33.15 -6.21
N ALA A 284 -17.25 34.06 -7.03
CA ALA A 284 -18.25 35.05 -6.71
C ALA A 284 -19.01 34.64 -5.45
N ALA A 285 -18.80 35.40 -4.38
CA ALA A 285 -19.57 35.42 -3.14
C ALA A 285 -20.43 34.17 -2.92
N ARG A 286 -19.79 33.01 -2.68
CA ARG A 286 -20.55 31.83 -2.32
C ARG A 286 -21.02 32.02 -0.89
N GLU A 287 -22.30 32.36 -0.81
CA GLU A 287 -23.15 32.48 0.37
C GLU A 287 -22.63 31.60 1.51
N ARG A 288 -22.35 32.23 2.65
CA ARG A 288 -21.92 31.56 3.88
C ARG A 288 -22.97 30.51 4.23
N ILE A 289 -22.72 29.25 3.84
CA ILE A 289 -23.47 28.10 4.35
C ILE A 289 -23.45 28.24 5.88
N PRO A 290 -24.59 28.21 6.58
CA PRO A 290 -24.62 28.43 8.02
C PRO A 290 -23.78 27.33 8.68
N THR A 291 -22.59 27.69 9.17
CA THR A 291 -21.63 26.78 9.82
C THR A 291 -22.11 26.26 11.18
N GLY A 292 -23.42 26.23 11.42
CA GLY A 292 -24.05 26.00 12.72
C GLY A 292 -24.46 24.56 13.02
N GLY A 293 -24.62 23.68 12.03
CA GLY A 293 -25.19 22.34 12.27
C GLY A 293 -24.26 21.41 13.05
N LEU A 294 -23.22 20.90 12.39
CA LEU A 294 -22.31 19.90 12.98
C LEU A 294 -21.29 20.50 13.96
N ARG A 295 -20.96 21.79 13.85
CA ARG A 295 -20.07 22.48 14.80
C ARG A 295 -20.64 22.56 16.21
N ARG A 296 -21.97 22.61 16.35
CA ARG A 296 -22.65 22.62 17.66
C ARG A 296 -22.49 21.31 18.43
N LEU A 297 -22.16 20.20 17.76
CA LEU A 297 -21.92 18.91 18.39
C LEU A 297 -20.50 18.76 18.94
N LEU A 298 -19.58 19.68 18.59
CA LEU A 298 -18.21 19.63 19.07
C LEU A 298 -18.12 20.23 20.49
N PRO A 299 -17.24 19.69 21.36
CA PRO A 299 -17.03 20.23 22.70
C PRO A 299 -16.63 21.72 22.64
N PRO A 300 -17.12 22.57 23.57
CA PRO A 300 -16.69 23.96 23.62
C PRO A 300 -15.19 24.10 23.93
N GLY A 301 -14.60 25.22 23.51
CA GLY A 301 -13.21 25.58 23.80
C GLY A 301 -12.17 25.00 22.84
N ARG A 302 -10.93 24.86 23.33
CA ARG A 302 -9.77 24.48 22.52
C ARG A 302 -9.91 23.09 21.90
N THR A 303 -10.43 22.10 22.65
CA THR A 303 -10.60 20.73 22.15
C THR A 303 -11.49 20.68 20.91
N GLY A 304 -12.65 21.34 20.92
CA GLY A 304 -13.53 21.38 19.74
C GLY A 304 -12.91 22.09 18.55
N THR A 305 -12.15 23.17 18.80
CA THR A 305 -11.44 23.90 17.74
C THR A 305 -10.40 23.02 17.05
N VAL A 306 -9.65 22.23 17.83
CA VAL A 306 -8.68 21.26 17.31
C VAL A 306 -9.39 20.13 16.57
N MET A 307 -10.47 19.59 17.13
CA MET A 307 -11.26 18.55 16.48
C MET A 307 -11.77 19.00 15.12
N GLU A 308 -12.30 20.21 15.06
CA GLU A 308 -12.83 20.78 13.83
C GLU A 308 -11.73 20.93 12.77
N ARG A 309 -10.56 21.45 13.16
CA ARG A 309 -9.41 21.57 12.24
C ARG A 309 -9.01 20.21 11.69
N SER A 310 -8.86 19.20 12.55
CA SER A 310 -8.51 17.84 12.14
C SER A 310 -9.55 17.27 11.17
N LEU A 311 -10.85 17.40 11.48
CA LEU A 311 -11.92 16.93 10.60
C LEU A 311 -11.95 17.66 9.25
N ARG A 312 -11.65 18.97 9.24
CA ARG A 312 -11.52 19.73 7.98
C ARG A 312 -10.35 19.23 7.15
N TYR A 313 -9.21 18.86 7.75
CA TYR A 313 -8.09 18.28 7.00
C TYR A 313 -8.47 16.94 6.37
N VAL A 314 -9.18 16.06 7.08
CA VAL A 314 -9.69 14.80 6.51
C VAL A 314 -10.53 15.04 5.25
N TRP A 315 -11.28 16.14 5.19
CA TRP A 315 -12.12 16.44 4.03
C TRP A 315 -11.42 17.27 2.94
N ARG A 316 -10.59 18.24 3.32
CA ARG A 316 -10.05 19.26 2.41
C ARG A 316 -8.63 18.96 1.93
N ASP A 317 -7.80 18.29 2.73
CA ASP A 317 -6.45 17.92 2.31
C ASP A 317 -6.49 16.61 1.49
N PRO A 318 -6.08 16.61 0.20
CA PRO A 318 -6.10 15.41 -0.64
C PRO A 318 -5.27 14.26 -0.07
N LYS A 319 -4.12 14.54 0.58
CA LYS A 319 -3.24 13.49 1.12
C LYS A 319 -3.85 12.83 2.34
N THR A 320 -4.30 13.63 3.30
CA THR A 320 -5.01 13.13 4.47
C THR A 320 -6.27 12.38 4.05
N LYS A 321 -7.07 12.94 3.13
CA LYS A 321 -8.25 12.26 2.58
C LYS A 321 -7.91 10.90 1.96
N ALA A 322 -6.87 10.83 1.12
CA ALA A 322 -6.44 9.59 0.49
C ALA A 322 -6.01 8.54 1.52
N ALA A 323 -5.23 8.92 2.53
CA ALA A 323 -4.82 8.03 3.61
C ALA A 323 -6.05 7.48 4.36
N TRP A 324 -6.99 8.34 4.73
CA TRP A 324 -8.23 7.93 5.41
C TRP A 324 -9.10 7.01 4.57
N VAL A 325 -9.32 7.33 3.29
CA VAL A 325 -10.10 6.49 2.38
C VAL A 325 -9.44 5.12 2.18
N THR A 326 -8.10 5.09 2.08
CA THR A 326 -7.34 3.85 1.94
C THR A 326 -7.45 2.98 3.20
N SER A 327 -7.28 3.57 4.39
CA SER A 327 -7.42 2.86 5.67
C SER A 327 -8.84 2.36 5.92
N LEU A 328 -9.88 3.13 5.57
CA LEU A 328 -11.27 2.70 5.60
C LEU A 328 -11.52 1.55 4.61
N ALA A 329 -11.05 1.65 3.38
CA ALA A 329 -11.30 0.61 2.40
C ALA A 329 -10.61 -0.71 2.76
N ILE A 330 -9.31 -0.67 3.05
CA ILE A 330 -8.54 -1.85 3.43
C ILE A 330 -9.07 -2.44 4.73
N GLY A 331 -9.38 -1.58 5.72
CA GLY A 331 -9.94 -2.00 6.99
C GLY A 331 -11.30 -2.70 6.88
N LEU A 332 -12.07 -2.43 5.81
CA LEU A 332 -13.37 -3.09 5.55
C LEU A 332 -13.18 -4.35 4.72
N ILE A 333 -12.39 -4.24 3.65
CA ILE A 333 -12.24 -5.30 2.65
C ILE A 333 -11.58 -6.52 3.27
N VAL A 334 -10.50 -6.36 4.04
CA VAL A 334 -9.78 -7.50 4.59
C VAL A 334 -10.67 -8.37 5.50
N PRO A 335 -11.40 -7.83 6.51
CA PRO A 335 -12.26 -8.65 7.37
C PRO A 335 -13.46 -9.25 6.62
N VAL A 336 -14.17 -8.44 5.83
CA VAL A 336 -15.36 -8.87 5.07
C VAL A 336 -15.02 -9.95 4.06
N PHE A 337 -13.90 -9.79 3.36
CA PHE A 337 -13.47 -10.77 2.36
C PHE A 337 -12.99 -12.07 3.00
N ASN A 338 -12.36 -12.03 4.17
CA ASN A 338 -12.01 -13.24 4.91
C ASN A 338 -13.26 -13.95 5.44
N ALA A 339 -14.23 -13.22 5.97
CA ALA A 339 -15.51 -13.78 6.40
C ALA A 339 -16.26 -14.46 5.23
N PHE A 340 -16.31 -13.80 4.06
CA PHE A 340 -16.94 -14.35 2.86
C PHE A 340 -16.30 -15.67 2.38
N GLN A 341 -14.99 -15.84 2.55
CA GLN A 341 -14.28 -17.06 2.13
C GLN A 341 -14.50 -18.25 3.09
N GLY A 342 -15.24 -18.10 4.19
CA GLY A 342 -15.43 -19.15 5.20
C GLY A 342 -14.14 -19.59 5.91
N THR A 343 -13.03 -18.90 5.66
CA THR A 343 -11.72 -19.11 6.30
C THR A 343 -11.42 -18.03 7.35
N GLY A 344 -12.33 -17.07 7.51
CA GLY A 344 -12.14 -15.89 8.35
C GLY A 344 -12.47 -16.14 9.81
N SER A 345 -11.52 -15.82 10.69
CA SER A 345 -11.80 -15.60 12.10
C SER A 345 -12.49 -14.25 12.31
N ILE A 346 -13.49 -14.18 13.19
CA ILE A 346 -14.16 -12.93 13.58
C ILE A 346 -13.18 -11.87 14.11
N TYR A 347 -12.04 -12.29 14.68
CA TYR A 347 -10.98 -11.38 15.17
C TYR A 347 -10.31 -10.58 14.06
N PHE A 348 -10.44 -10.97 12.77
CA PHE A 348 -9.98 -10.14 11.66
C PHE A 348 -10.66 -8.76 11.64
N ALA A 349 -11.86 -8.61 12.22
CA ALA A 349 -12.50 -7.31 12.34
C ALA A 349 -11.66 -6.27 13.12
N CYS A 350 -10.81 -6.71 14.06
CA CYS A 350 -9.88 -5.82 14.78
C CYS A 350 -8.87 -5.12 13.85
N PHE A 351 -8.63 -5.68 12.65
CA PHE A 351 -7.78 -5.07 11.64
C PHE A 351 -8.29 -3.69 11.20
N ALA A 352 -9.61 -3.48 11.17
CA ALA A 352 -10.24 -2.20 10.87
C ALA A 352 -9.80 -1.11 11.86
N ALA A 353 -9.80 -1.43 13.16
CA ALA A 353 -9.35 -0.54 14.21
C ALA A 353 -7.84 -0.27 14.13
N GLY A 354 -7.04 -1.28 13.80
CA GLY A 354 -5.60 -1.11 13.57
C GLY A 354 -5.28 -0.16 12.41
N MET A 355 -5.94 -0.34 11.26
CA MET A 355 -5.73 0.50 10.07
C MET A 355 -6.04 1.97 10.32
N LEU A 356 -7.11 2.27 11.04
CA LEU A 356 -7.44 3.65 11.41
C LEU A 356 -6.61 4.16 12.60
N GLY A 357 -6.21 3.29 13.52
CA GLY A 357 -5.28 3.61 14.60
C GLY A 357 -3.93 4.11 14.09
N ILE A 358 -3.48 3.59 12.93
CA ILE A 358 -2.25 4.05 12.26
C ILE A 358 -2.30 5.56 11.94
N GLN A 359 -3.49 6.13 11.73
CA GLN A 359 -3.62 7.57 11.45
C GLN A 359 -3.14 8.44 12.62
N MET A 360 -3.05 7.92 13.85
CA MET A 360 -2.52 8.64 15.01
C MET A 360 -0.99 8.78 14.99
N TYR A 361 -0.27 8.00 14.18
CA TYR A 361 1.17 8.17 14.06
C TYR A 361 1.47 9.41 13.21
N ASN A 362 2.36 10.25 13.71
CA ASN A 362 2.82 11.48 13.05
C ASN A 362 1.74 12.55 12.83
N GLN A 363 0.92 12.81 13.84
CA GLN A 363 -0.11 13.86 13.83
C GLN A 363 0.46 15.26 13.58
N PHE A 364 1.66 15.57 14.07
CA PHE A 364 2.30 16.87 13.83
C PHE A 364 2.86 16.98 12.42
N GLY A 365 3.30 15.88 11.82
CA GLY A 365 3.76 15.87 10.43
C GLY A 365 2.65 16.12 9.42
N GLN A 366 1.39 15.75 9.74
CA GLN A 366 0.22 16.07 8.93
C GLN A 366 -0.04 17.58 8.84
N ASP A 367 0.34 18.35 9.86
CA ASP A 367 0.23 19.82 9.83
C ASP A 367 1.37 20.46 9.04
N THR A 368 2.44 19.73 8.71
CA THR A 368 3.62 20.23 7.96
C THR A 368 4.18 21.52 8.57
N SER A 369 4.61 22.49 7.76
CA SER A 369 5.11 23.78 8.23
C SER A 369 4.04 24.59 8.98
N ALA A 370 2.74 24.41 8.68
CA ALA A 370 1.64 25.11 9.34
C ALA A 370 1.50 24.77 10.83
N PHE A 371 2.21 23.74 11.32
CA PHE A 371 2.32 23.42 12.75
C PHE A 371 2.81 24.62 13.60
N TRP A 372 3.54 25.58 13.03
CA TRP A 372 3.99 26.78 13.76
C TRP A 372 2.82 27.52 14.44
N MET A 373 1.66 27.63 13.79
CA MET A 373 0.47 28.27 14.34
C MET A 373 -0.05 27.52 15.57
N VAL A 374 0.06 26.19 15.58
CA VAL A 374 -0.34 25.35 16.71
C VAL A 374 0.67 25.48 17.83
N ALA A 375 1.96 25.42 17.51
CA ALA A 375 3.05 25.52 18.48
C ALA A 375 2.96 26.82 19.29
N MET A 376 2.65 27.96 18.65
CA MET A 376 2.49 29.27 19.32
C MET A 376 1.35 29.30 20.34
N THR A 377 0.39 28.38 20.24
CA THR A 377 -0.73 28.30 21.20
C THR A 377 -0.43 27.39 22.38
N ILE A 378 0.65 26.62 22.38
CA ILE A 378 0.97 25.65 23.43
C ILE A 378 2.01 26.27 24.36
N ALA A 379 1.56 26.80 25.50
CA ALA A 379 2.44 27.38 26.52
C ALA A 379 2.76 26.39 27.65
N SER A 380 1.84 25.44 27.91
CA SER A 380 1.95 24.50 29.04
C SER A 380 1.78 23.03 28.61
N PRO A 381 2.23 22.07 29.44
CA PRO A 381 1.88 20.66 29.27
C PRO A 381 0.37 20.41 29.23
N HIS A 382 -0.43 21.24 29.92
CA HIS A 382 -1.87 21.14 29.88
C HIS A 382 -2.41 21.50 28.48
N ASP A 383 -1.92 22.57 27.86
CA ASP A 383 -2.30 22.95 26.50
C ASP A 383 -1.96 21.86 25.48
N ALA A 384 -0.79 21.24 25.63
CA ALA A 384 -0.36 20.11 24.80
C ALA A 384 -1.28 18.88 24.99
N TYR A 385 -1.74 18.63 26.22
CA TYR A 385 -2.69 17.55 26.50
C TYR A 385 -4.03 17.82 25.83
N VAL A 386 -4.54 19.05 25.92
CA VAL A 386 -5.82 19.45 25.30
C VAL A 386 -5.75 19.38 23.77
N GLU A 387 -4.61 19.74 23.17
CA GLU A 387 -4.32 19.59 21.74
C GLU A 387 -4.35 18.11 21.32
N LEU A 388 -3.56 17.26 21.99
CA LEU A 388 -3.48 15.83 21.68
C LEU A 388 -4.84 15.13 21.89
N ARG A 389 -5.58 15.51 22.94
CA ARG A 389 -6.94 15.03 23.20
C ARG A 389 -7.89 15.42 22.09
N GLY A 390 -7.83 16.65 21.60
CA GLY A 390 -8.66 17.10 20.47
C GLY A 390 -8.41 16.28 19.20
N ARG A 391 -7.14 15.99 18.88
CA ARG A 391 -6.78 15.13 17.74
C ARG A 391 -7.26 13.70 17.91
N ALA A 392 -7.06 13.11 19.09
CA ALA A 392 -7.52 11.77 19.40
C ALA A 392 -9.05 11.64 19.32
N LEU A 393 -9.80 12.63 19.84
CA LEU A 393 -11.25 12.65 19.76
C LEU A 393 -11.75 12.81 18.32
N ALA A 394 -11.11 13.64 17.49
CA ALA A 394 -11.46 13.77 16.07
C ALA A 394 -11.32 12.43 15.33
N LEU A 395 -10.25 11.67 15.63
CA LEU A 395 -10.05 10.33 15.09
C LEU A 395 -11.13 9.38 15.59
N LEU A 396 -11.35 9.33 16.91
CA LEU A 396 -12.32 8.45 17.56
C LEU A 396 -13.75 8.63 17.03
N VAL A 397 -14.19 9.86 16.74
CA VAL A 397 -15.53 10.13 16.18
C VAL A 397 -15.79 9.40 14.87
N ILE A 398 -14.76 9.12 14.08
CA ILE A 398 -14.87 8.35 12.84
C ILE A 398 -14.56 6.86 13.11
N THR A 399 -13.50 6.60 13.86
CA THR A 399 -12.94 5.26 14.01
C THR A 399 -13.76 4.33 14.89
N LEU A 400 -14.36 4.83 15.98
CA LEU A 400 -15.27 4.04 16.82
C LEU A 400 -16.47 3.49 16.04
N PRO A 401 -17.32 4.33 15.43
CA PRO A 401 -18.51 3.83 14.72
C PRO A 401 -18.12 2.95 13.53
N TYR A 402 -17.03 3.27 12.85
CA TYR A 402 -16.53 2.45 11.76
C TYR A 402 -16.03 1.07 12.21
N ALA A 403 -15.22 1.00 13.29
CA ALA A 403 -14.76 -0.27 13.82
C ALA A 403 -15.94 -1.13 14.30
N THR A 404 -16.94 -0.52 14.95
CA THR A 404 -18.17 -1.21 15.33
C THR A 404 -18.93 -1.74 14.12
N LEU A 405 -19.10 -0.92 13.07
CA LEU A 405 -19.76 -1.33 11.84
C LEU A 405 -19.06 -2.53 11.19
N VAL A 406 -17.73 -2.51 11.07
CA VAL A 406 -16.98 -3.61 10.48
C VAL A 406 -17.10 -4.87 11.32
N THR A 407 -17.01 -4.77 12.65
CA THR A 407 -17.18 -5.94 13.52
C THR A 407 -18.58 -6.52 13.39
N VAL A 408 -19.64 -5.70 13.48
CA VAL A 408 -21.04 -6.15 13.33
C VAL A 408 -21.26 -6.80 11.97
N LEU A 409 -20.75 -6.22 10.89
CA LEU A 409 -20.85 -6.79 9.55
C LEU A 409 -20.15 -8.14 9.45
N THR A 410 -18.93 -8.25 9.99
CA THR A 410 -18.15 -9.49 9.98
C THR A 410 -18.84 -10.58 10.81
N THR A 411 -19.38 -10.22 11.98
CA THR A 411 -20.21 -11.09 12.82
C THR A 411 -21.43 -11.59 12.07
N ALA A 412 -22.19 -10.70 11.43
CA ALA A 412 -23.40 -11.05 10.70
C ALA A 412 -23.12 -12.00 9.52
N MET A 413 -21.95 -11.87 8.88
CA MET A 413 -21.54 -12.76 7.79
C MET A 413 -21.10 -14.16 8.27
N LEU A 414 -20.55 -14.25 9.48
CA LEU A 414 -20.10 -15.50 10.10
C LEU A 414 -21.18 -16.17 10.96
N ASP A 415 -22.31 -15.48 11.18
CA ASP A 415 -23.44 -15.87 12.04
C ASP A 415 -23.07 -16.18 13.51
N ASP A 416 -21.98 -15.58 14.01
CA ASP A 416 -21.47 -15.79 15.36
C ASP A 416 -21.71 -14.58 16.28
N TRP A 417 -22.99 -14.28 16.53
CA TRP A 417 -23.42 -13.15 17.36
C TRP A 417 -22.95 -13.24 18.81
N SER A 418 -22.66 -14.44 19.30
CA SER A 418 -22.19 -14.67 20.66
C SER A 418 -20.84 -13.99 20.93
N LYS A 419 -19.96 -13.95 19.93
CA LYS A 419 -18.61 -13.38 20.02
C LYS A 419 -18.56 -11.88 19.74
N LEU A 420 -19.67 -11.24 19.36
CA LEU A 420 -19.69 -9.80 19.04
C LEU A 420 -19.15 -8.90 20.17
N PRO A 421 -19.61 -9.03 21.44
CA PRO A 421 -19.14 -8.16 22.51
C PRO A 421 -17.64 -8.34 22.77
N GLU A 422 -17.18 -9.58 22.67
CA GLU A 422 -15.79 -9.97 22.84
C GLU A 422 -14.88 -9.29 21.80
N VAL A 423 -15.21 -9.40 20.52
CA VAL A 423 -14.39 -8.81 19.45
C VAL A 423 -14.46 -7.28 19.46
N LEU A 424 -15.61 -6.69 19.79
CA LEU A 424 -15.72 -5.25 19.97
C LEU A 424 -14.84 -4.75 21.13
N GLY A 425 -14.87 -5.45 22.26
CA GLY A 425 -14.02 -5.13 23.41
C GLY A 425 -12.54 -5.16 23.07
N LEU A 426 -12.09 -6.22 22.40
CA LEU A 426 -10.71 -6.36 21.93
C LEU A 426 -10.32 -5.27 20.92
N SER A 427 -11.23 -4.96 19.97
CA SER A 427 -11.04 -3.91 18.96
C SER A 427 -10.88 -2.52 19.58
N PHE A 428 -11.68 -2.20 20.61
CA PHE A 428 -11.57 -0.93 21.34
C PHE A 428 -10.31 -0.85 22.21
N ALA A 429 -9.90 -1.95 22.83
CA ALA A 429 -8.63 -2.02 23.56
C ALA A 429 -7.44 -1.76 22.62
N LEU A 430 -7.43 -2.42 21.45
CA LEU A 430 -6.41 -2.21 20.42
C LEU A 430 -6.40 -0.78 19.90
N LEU A 431 -7.57 -0.20 19.62
CA LEU A 431 -7.70 1.20 19.19
C LEU A 431 -7.12 2.16 20.23
N GLY A 432 -7.42 1.93 21.52
CA GLY A 432 -6.87 2.75 22.60
C GLY A 432 -5.35 2.64 22.72
N ALA A 433 -4.80 1.42 22.57
CA ALA A 433 -3.36 1.18 22.56
C ALA A 433 -2.66 1.87 21.36
N MET A 434 -3.28 1.83 20.17
CA MET A 434 -2.81 2.55 18.98
C MET A 434 -2.82 4.07 19.20
N LEU A 435 -3.87 4.61 19.82
CA LEU A 435 -3.96 6.04 20.11
C LEU A 435 -2.88 6.49 21.10
N ALA A 436 -2.65 5.72 22.16
CA ALA A 436 -1.63 6.01 23.16
C ALA A 436 -0.21 5.98 22.58
N THR A 437 0.12 4.91 21.86
CA THR A 437 1.44 4.75 21.22
C THR A 437 1.63 5.74 20.07
N GLY A 438 0.59 6.03 19.30
CA GLY A 438 0.59 7.04 18.23
C GLY A 438 0.86 8.44 18.75
N ALA A 439 0.18 8.86 19.84
CA ALA A 439 0.42 10.15 20.48
C ALA A 439 1.87 10.28 20.97
N TRP A 440 2.41 9.22 21.59
CA TRP A 440 3.78 9.20 22.07
C TRP A 440 4.80 9.22 20.93
N SER A 441 4.62 8.37 19.91
CA SER A 441 5.48 8.30 18.72
C SER A 441 5.44 9.60 17.92
N SER A 442 4.29 10.24 17.79
CA SER A 442 4.16 11.54 17.11
C SER A 442 4.99 12.64 17.79
N ALA A 443 5.10 12.61 19.13
CA ALA A 443 5.93 13.55 19.88
C ALA A 443 7.42 13.16 19.87
N ARG A 444 7.74 11.86 19.86
CA ARG A 444 9.11 11.35 19.99
C ARG A 444 9.88 11.29 18.68
N PHE A 445 9.18 10.94 17.61
CA PHE A 445 9.69 10.69 16.26
C PHE A 445 8.84 11.42 15.21
N PRO A 446 8.67 12.75 15.31
CA PRO A 446 7.99 13.52 14.27
C PRO A 446 8.79 13.43 12.97
N TYR A 447 8.10 13.29 11.84
CA TYR A 447 8.71 13.34 10.52
C TYR A 447 7.87 14.19 9.57
N SER A 448 8.53 14.86 8.63
CA SER A 448 7.84 15.71 7.67
C SER A 448 7.17 14.89 6.56
N ILE A 449 6.01 15.41 6.14
CA ILE A 449 5.27 14.93 4.98
C ILE A 449 5.44 16.01 3.90
N PRO A 450 6.28 15.79 2.87
CA PRO A 450 6.53 16.78 1.83
C PRO A 450 5.22 17.19 1.17
N GLN A 451 4.98 18.49 0.96
CA GLN A 451 3.79 18.96 0.27
C GLN A 451 3.89 18.71 -1.25
N GLU A 452 5.10 18.80 -1.81
CA GLU A 452 5.39 18.57 -3.22
C GLU A 452 5.48 17.07 -3.58
N GLY A 453 4.63 16.62 -4.51
CA GLY A 453 4.53 15.23 -4.97
C GLY A 453 3.78 14.29 -4.01
N TYR A 454 3.65 13.02 -4.36
CA TYR A 454 2.86 12.02 -3.60
C TYR A 454 3.62 11.35 -2.44
N LYS A 455 4.55 12.05 -1.81
CA LYS A 455 5.41 11.48 -0.75
C LYS A 455 4.73 11.59 0.61
N ASN A 456 4.67 10.45 1.31
CA ASN A 456 4.15 10.37 2.68
C ASN A 456 5.24 10.57 3.75
N VAL A 457 6.51 10.51 3.37
CA VAL A 457 7.66 10.70 4.27
C VAL A 457 8.76 11.44 3.52
N ALA A 458 9.39 12.43 4.15
CA ALA A 458 10.50 13.15 3.54
C ALA A 458 11.72 12.23 3.28
N PRO A 459 12.47 12.46 2.18
CA PRO A 459 13.67 11.70 1.88
C PRO A 459 14.65 11.69 3.07
N GLY A 460 15.13 10.49 3.43
CA GLY A 460 16.04 10.31 4.58
C GLY A 460 15.34 10.13 5.94
N GLN A 461 14.02 10.33 6.04
CA GLN A 461 13.24 10.13 7.27
C GLN A 461 12.47 8.79 7.30
N ALA A 462 12.59 7.95 6.26
CA ALA A 462 11.89 6.67 6.16
C ALA A 462 12.17 5.72 7.34
N GLY A 463 13.40 5.70 7.86
CA GLY A 463 13.74 4.89 9.04
C GLY A 463 13.04 5.37 10.32
N LEU A 464 12.87 6.69 10.47
CA LEU A 464 12.11 7.26 11.59
C LEU A 464 10.63 6.91 11.49
N ALA A 465 10.05 7.02 10.29
CA ALA A 465 8.67 6.61 10.04
C ALA A 465 8.46 5.10 10.32
N TRP A 466 9.38 4.25 9.86
CA TRP A 466 9.34 2.80 10.11
C TRP A 466 9.42 2.47 11.60
N ILE A 467 10.38 3.05 12.32
CA ILE A 467 10.51 2.83 13.77
C ILE A 467 9.27 3.34 14.51
N ALA A 468 8.74 4.51 14.12
CA ALA A 468 7.56 5.09 14.76
C ALA A 468 6.31 4.23 14.56
N ILE A 469 6.05 3.76 13.33
CA ILE A 469 4.87 2.95 12.98
C ILE A 469 5.05 1.53 13.47
N PHE A 470 6.11 0.82 13.06
CA PHE A 470 6.30 -0.59 13.42
C PHE A 470 6.56 -0.77 14.91
N GLY A 471 7.44 0.05 15.50
CA GLY A 471 7.68 0.03 16.94
C GLY A 471 6.43 0.42 17.73
N GLY A 472 5.64 1.35 17.20
CA GLY A 472 4.32 1.70 17.72
C GLY A 472 3.34 0.53 17.69
N MET A 473 3.23 -0.16 16.55
CA MET A 473 2.35 -1.31 16.38
C MET A 473 2.70 -2.46 17.31
N VAL A 474 4.00 -2.79 17.43
CA VAL A 474 4.47 -3.81 18.37
C VAL A 474 4.15 -3.40 19.81
N SER A 475 4.40 -2.15 20.17
CA SER A 475 4.10 -1.63 21.51
C SER A 475 2.60 -1.67 21.81
N ALA A 476 1.76 -1.35 20.84
CA ALA A 476 0.31 -1.41 21.00
C ALA A 476 -0.20 -2.86 21.11
N ALA A 477 0.37 -3.78 20.34
CA ALA A 477 0.07 -5.21 20.48
C ALA A 477 0.44 -5.71 21.89
N LEU A 478 1.60 -5.33 22.40
CA LEU A 478 2.02 -5.63 23.78
C LEU A 478 1.10 -4.99 24.82
N LEU A 479 0.68 -3.74 24.63
CA LEU A 479 -0.28 -3.07 25.50
C LEU A 479 -1.67 -3.71 25.44
N THR A 480 -2.03 -4.34 24.33
CA THR A 480 -3.30 -5.06 24.18
C THR A 480 -3.20 -6.49 24.75
N ALA A 481 -2.00 -6.98 25.07
CA ALA A 481 -1.76 -8.34 25.53
C ALA A 481 -2.62 -8.75 26.75
N PRO A 482 -2.84 -7.91 27.79
CA PRO A 482 -3.71 -8.31 28.91
C PRO A 482 -5.14 -8.62 28.49
N VAL A 483 -5.69 -7.85 27.54
CA VAL A 483 -7.04 -8.08 27.01
C VAL A 483 -7.05 -9.32 26.11
N ILE A 484 -6.00 -9.51 25.29
CA ILE A 484 -5.84 -10.74 24.48
C ILE A 484 -5.77 -11.97 25.38
N THR A 485 -4.96 -11.94 26.44
CA THR A 485 -4.83 -13.04 27.40
C THR A 485 -6.15 -13.33 28.10
N LEU A 486 -6.87 -12.29 28.54
CA LEU A 486 -8.20 -12.45 29.13
C LEU A 486 -9.19 -13.08 28.14
N THR A 487 -9.15 -12.64 26.88
CA THR A 487 -9.97 -13.18 25.79
C THR A 487 -9.67 -14.67 25.57
N ILE A 488 -8.40 -15.05 25.46
CA ILE A 488 -7.97 -16.44 25.31
C ILE A 488 -8.40 -17.27 26.52
N TRP A 489 -8.19 -16.76 27.74
CA TRP A 489 -8.56 -17.47 28.98
C TRP A 489 -10.07 -17.75 29.06
N LEU A 490 -10.91 -16.79 28.66
CA LEU A 490 -12.36 -16.98 28.59
C LEU A 490 -12.77 -18.02 27.54
N ASN A 491 -12.11 -18.07 26.38
CA ASN A 491 -12.43 -19.06 25.35
C ASN A 491 -11.97 -20.49 25.71
N VAL A 492 -10.95 -20.64 26.57
CA VAL A 492 -10.43 -21.96 26.99
C VAL A 492 -11.21 -22.53 28.18
N THR A 493 -11.86 -21.67 28.96
CA THR A 493 -12.61 -22.09 30.16
C THR A 493 -14.01 -22.58 29.78
N ALA A 494 -14.43 -23.74 30.31
CA ALA A 494 -15.71 -24.38 29.95
C ALA A 494 -16.97 -23.51 30.11
N ASP A 495 -16.97 -22.60 31.10
CA ASP A 495 -18.08 -21.64 31.34
C ASP A 495 -17.78 -20.21 30.84
N GLY A 496 -16.66 -20.01 30.15
CA GLY A 496 -16.17 -18.67 29.83
C GLY A 496 -17.00 -17.92 28.80
N ASP A 497 -17.73 -18.63 27.92
CA ASP A 497 -18.68 -18.02 26.98
C ASP A 497 -19.78 -17.22 27.69
N ARG A 498 -20.17 -17.61 28.91
CA ARG A 498 -21.16 -16.87 29.73
C ARG A 498 -20.67 -15.50 30.19
N TRP A 499 -19.36 -15.30 30.23
CA TRP A 499 -18.71 -14.08 30.70
C TRP A 499 -18.09 -13.26 29.56
N SER A 500 -18.10 -13.77 28.33
CA SER A 500 -17.57 -13.11 27.13
C SER A 500 -18.11 -11.68 26.91
N TRP A 501 -19.37 -11.43 27.30
CA TRP A 501 -19.98 -10.10 27.19
C TRP A 501 -19.27 -9.02 28.03
N LEU A 502 -18.57 -9.40 29.11
CA LEU A 502 -17.79 -8.47 29.94
C LEU A 502 -16.54 -7.94 29.21
N LEU A 503 -16.07 -8.62 28.17
CA LEU A 503 -14.93 -8.14 27.39
C LEU A 503 -15.23 -6.81 26.70
N LEU A 504 -16.48 -6.52 26.34
CA LEU A 504 -16.88 -5.23 25.77
C LEU A 504 -16.59 -4.06 26.74
N PRO A 505 -17.22 -3.99 27.93
CA PRO A 505 -16.97 -2.89 28.86
C PRO A 505 -15.53 -2.89 29.39
N LEU A 506 -14.91 -4.06 29.62
CA LEU A 506 -13.53 -4.14 30.08
C LEU A 506 -12.55 -3.65 29.01
N GLY A 507 -12.70 -4.08 27.76
CA GLY A 507 -11.87 -3.65 26.64
C GLY A 507 -12.05 -2.18 26.31
N ALA A 508 -13.30 -1.68 26.32
CA ALA A 508 -13.59 -0.26 26.14
C ALA A 508 -12.99 0.60 27.26
N GLY A 509 -13.18 0.20 28.51
CA GLY A 509 -12.62 0.86 29.69
C GLY A 509 -11.09 0.87 29.66
N TYR A 510 -10.48 -0.28 29.38
CA TYR A 510 -9.03 -0.43 29.26
C TYR A 510 -8.45 0.44 28.14
N GLY A 511 -9.06 0.42 26.95
CA GLY A 511 -8.67 1.26 25.82
C GLY A 511 -8.78 2.75 26.14
N ALA A 512 -9.85 3.18 26.81
CA ALA A 512 -10.02 4.56 27.26
C ALA A 512 -8.95 4.97 28.29
N LEU A 513 -8.66 4.12 29.27
CA LEU A 513 -7.65 4.36 30.29
C LEU A 513 -6.25 4.47 29.69
N ILE A 514 -5.87 3.54 28.82
CA ILE A 514 -4.58 3.58 28.11
C ILE A 514 -4.47 4.83 27.25
N THR A 515 -5.52 5.20 26.52
CA THR A 515 -5.53 6.42 25.71
C THR A 515 -5.30 7.64 26.59
N ALA A 516 -6.05 7.77 27.68
CA ALA A 516 -5.93 8.89 28.61
C ALA A 516 -4.52 8.97 29.22
N PHE A 517 -3.96 7.83 29.62
CA PHE A 517 -2.61 7.72 30.17
C PHE A 517 -1.55 8.09 29.12
N GLY A 518 -1.63 7.53 27.92
CA GLY A 518 -0.72 7.82 26.81
C GLY A 518 -0.71 9.29 26.43
N LEU A 519 -1.87 9.93 26.35
CA LEU A 519 -1.99 11.38 26.11
C LEU A 519 -1.35 12.20 27.24
N ARG A 520 -1.59 11.83 28.51
CA ARG A 520 -0.97 12.50 29.68
C ARG A 520 0.55 12.33 29.70
N MET A 521 1.07 11.19 29.27
CA MET A 521 2.52 10.94 29.18
C MET A 521 3.17 11.66 27.99
N ALA A 522 2.45 11.80 26.87
CA ALA A 522 2.95 12.46 25.67
C ALA A 522 2.95 13.99 25.79
N ALA A 523 2.02 14.57 26.56
CA ALA A 523 1.83 16.01 26.64
C ALA A 523 3.03 16.80 27.20
N PRO A 524 3.67 16.44 28.33
CA PRO A 524 4.86 17.14 28.83
C PRO A 524 6.03 17.07 27.86
N ARG A 525 6.18 15.94 27.15
CA ARG A 525 7.22 15.77 26.13
C ARG A 525 6.96 16.64 24.92
N THR A 526 5.71 16.69 24.46
CA THR A 526 5.28 17.55 23.35
C THR A 526 5.58 19.01 23.67
N ALA A 527 5.16 19.50 24.84
CA ALA A 527 5.41 20.88 25.26
C ALA A 527 6.91 21.22 25.34
N ARG A 528 7.74 20.30 25.84
CA ARG A 528 9.20 20.50 25.94
C ARG A 528 9.92 20.45 24.60
N ARG A 529 9.34 19.82 23.57
CA ARG A 529 9.99 19.57 22.28
C ARG A 529 9.33 20.31 21.11
N LEU A 530 8.53 21.34 21.38
CA LEU A 530 7.84 22.10 20.32
C LEU A 530 8.80 22.63 19.24
N PRO A 531 9.97 23.22 19.57
CA PRO A 531 10.91 23.69 18.56
C PRO A 531 11.47 22.55 17.69
N GLU A 532 11.82 21.42 18.29
CA GLU A 532 12.36 20.26 17.59
C GLU A 532 11.30 19.58 16.71
N ILE A 533 10.06 19.50 17.20
CA ILE A 533 8.92 19.01 16.41
C ILE A 533 8.72 19.93 15.22
N LEU A 534 8.68 21.25 15.42
CA LEU A 534 8.52 22.23 14.35
C LEU A 534 9.65 22.13 13.31
N ALA A 535 10.90 22.04 13.76
CA ALA A 535 12.06 21.87 12.89
C ALA A 535 12.03 20.55 12.12
N ALA A 536 11.48 19.48 12.70
CA ALA A 536 11.35 18.19 12.02
C ALA A 536 10.25 18.22 10.95
N VAL A 537 9.09 18.82 11.24
CA VAL A 537 7.93 18.83 10.32
C VAL A 537 8.02 19.91 9.23
N SER A 538 8.89 20.91 9.41
CA SER A 538 9.18 21.95 8.42
C SER A 538 10.29 21.57 7.42
N LYS A 539 10.98 20.44 7.62
CA LYS A 539 11.99 19.96 6.66
C LYS A 539 11.33 19.36 5.42
N GLY A 540 11.26 20.13 4.35
CA GLY A 540 10.70 19.71 3.06
C GLY A 540 10.21 20.93 2.32
#